data_AF-A0A2Z6RNT3-F1
#
_entry.id   AF-A0A2Z6RNT3-F1
#
_cell.length_a   1.000
_cell.length_b   1.000
_cell.length_c   1.000
_cell.angle_alpha   90.00
_cell.angle_beta   90.00
_cell.angle_gamma   90.00
#
_symmetry.space_group_name_H-M   'P 1'
#
loop_
_entity.id
_entity.type
_entity.pdbx_description
1 polymer ?
#
loop_
_entity_poly.entity_id
_entity_poly.type
_entity_poly.pdbx_seq_one_letter_code
_entity_poly.pdbx_strand_id
1 'polypeptide(L)'
;MERVNDKNSFDPTPKLKSSPIPILFVSFDENDDNCFNCGEKYVEVPFCKQKYCKKCFSHYISYLDDFSTYLDVYYTLEPQNIQEYIEIIWIFYALNKYLEKYCKLCKKSLYQGTDTFVIYGFKLCSDCYQISSGWIKSSLTNKPIPIIYLPWWYNISHCESCGSKLTFTSECQKYCTNCLIIFIGCRYCLITNIIFGFTNQSQCKKCKRVSSITVDIANIKSGNSYLDDFLLKIRVNIHNNLKIAEFNEKIKKIGKYFLPMSIGSSIYQTVEGQSKSSMEWIPYSQFTNIKEIGEGGFGIIYQATWLDGPINYGRRMRSEIVILKRFKNSKVISKYFFK
;
A
#
# COMPACT_ATOMS: atom_id res chain seq x y z
N MET A 1 5.81 -33.32 26.60
CA MET A 1 6.49 -32.53 25.55
C MET A 1 5.86 -32.92 24.22
N GLU A 2 4.63 -32.47 23.99
CA GLU A 2 3.88 -32.77 22.77
C GLU A 2 4.16 -31.70 21.73
N ARG A 3 4.56 -32.15 20.54
CA ARG A 3 4.78 -31.31 19.37
C ARG A 3 3.46 -30.63 19.02
N VAL A 4 3.38 -29.33 19.24
CA VAL A 4 2.34 -28.50 18.62
C VAL A 4 2.55 -28.61 17.12
N ASN A 5 1.64 -29.33 16.47
CA ASN A 5 1.52 -29.39 15.02
C ASN A 5 1.43 -27.96 14.47
N ASP A 6 2.45 -27.54 13.71
CA ASP A 6 2.50 -26.29 12.94
C ASP A 6 1.55 -26.34 11.71
N LYS A 7 0.34 -26.85 11.92
CA LYS A 7 -0.74 -26.97 10.93
C LYS A 7 -1.41 -25.61 10.79
N ASN A 8 -0.74 -24.65 10.15
CA ASN A 8 -1.30 -23.62 9.26
C ASN A 8 -0.27 -22.52 8.96
N SER A 9 0.87 -22.88 8.36
CA SER A 9 1.74 -21.88 7.74
C SER A 9 1.06 -21.34 6.47
N PHE A 10 0.23 -20.30 6.60
CA PHE A 10 -0.35 -19.62 5.44
C PHE A 10 0.77 -19.05 4.55
N ASP A 11 0.84 -19.49 3.29
CA ASP A 11 1.75 -18.96 2.26
C ASP A 11 0.93 -18.20 1.21
N PRO A 12 1.14 -16.88 1.05
CA PRO A 12 0.45 -16.08 0.03
C PRO A 12 0.67 -16.57 -1.41
N THR A 13 1.80 -17.22 -1.72
CA THR A 13 2.12 -17.69 -3.07
C THR A 13 2.69 -19.11 -3.06
N PRO A 14 1.90 -20.14 -2.67
CA PRO A 14 2.42 -21.48 -2.33
C PRO A 14 3.13 -22.22 -3.47
N LYS A 15 3.00 -21.73 -4.70
CA LYS A 15 3.65 -22.30 -5.90
C LYS A 15 4.99 -21.63 -6.24
N LEU A 16 5.38 -20.58 -5.53
CA LEU A 16 6.65 -19.87 -5.70
C LEU A 16 7.51 -20.04 -4.45
N LYS A 17 8.84 -20.03 -4.60
CA LYS A 17 9.78 -19.87 -3.47
C LYS A 17 10.11 -18.40 -3.28
N SER A 18 10.62 -18.04 -2.11
CA SER A 18 11.26 -16.72 -1.96
C SER A 18 12.58 -16.70 -2.72
N SER A 19 12.86 -15.61 -3.42
CA SER A 19 14.14 -15.41 -4.08
C SER A 19 15.30 -15.47 -3.06
N PRO A 20 16.47 -16.02 -3.44
CA PRO A 20 17.66 -15.98 -2.61
C PRO A 20 18.29 -14.57 -2.55
N ILE A 21 18.06 -13.73 -3.56
CA ILE A 21 18.57 -12.35 -3.64
C ILE A 21 17.42 -11.33 -3.75
N PRO A 22 17.63 -10.05 -3.37
CA PRO A 22 16.60 -9.02 -3.52
C PRO A 22 16.20 -8.76 -4.97
N ILE A 23 14.91 -8.58 -5.22
CA ILE A 23 14.35 -8.22 -6.51
C ILE A 23 14.31 -6.69 -6.64
N LEU A 24 15.32 -6.14 -7.32
CA LEU A 24 15.57 -4.70 -7.41
C LEU A 24 15.17 -4.07 -8.76
N PHE A 25 14.58 -4.85 -9.65
CA PHE A 25 14.22 -4.38 -10.99
C PHE A 25 12.79 -3.84 -11.09
N VAL A 26 11.97 -3.84 -10.03
CA VAL A 26 10.60 -3.28 -10.03
C VAL A 26 10.48 -2.11 -9.04
N SER A 27 9.78 -1.04 -9.41
CA SER A 27 9.49 0.06 -8.48
C SER A 27 8.28 -0.24 -7.59
N PHE A 28 8.29 0.32 -6.37
CA PHE A 28 7.16 0.38 -5.46
C PHE A 28 6.29 1.63 -5.64
N ASP A 29 6.66 2.52 -6.57
CA ASP A 29 5.89 3.66 -7.06
C ASP A 29 5.64 3.51 -8.58
N GLU A 30 4.38 3.52 -9.00
CA GLU A 30 3.99 3.55 -10.41
C GLU A 30 4.46 4.81 -11.16
N ASN A 31 4.69 5.91 -10.44
CA ASN A 31 5.14 7.18 -11.00
C ASN A 31 6.66 7.27 -11.20
N ASP A 32 7.43 6.29 -10.73
CA ASP A 32 8.87 6.30 -10.97
C ASP A 32 9.16 6.11 -12.46
N ASP A 33 9.92 7.04 -13.03
CA ASP A 33 10.37 6.95 -14.42
C ASP A 33 11.73 6.28 -14.55
N ASN A 34 12.58 6.43 -13.53
CA ASN A 34 13.95 5.91 -13.52
C ASN A 34 14.14 4.86 -12.43
N CYS A 35 14.96 3.87 -12.71
CA CYS A 35 15.27 2.79 -11.80
C CYS A 35 16.04 3.28 -10.58
N PHE A 36 15.47 3.09 -9.40
CA PHE A 36 16.13 3.45 -8.14
C PHE A 36 17.48 2.75 -7.94
N ASN A 37 17.70 1.59 -8.58
CA ASN A 37 18.92 0.79 -8.40
C ASN A 37 20.04 1.16 -9.38
N CYS A 38 19.72 1.57 -10.62
CA CYS A 38 20.75 1.83 -11.64
C CYS A 38 20.57 3.11 -12.45
N GLY A 39 19.53 3.89 -12.20
CA GLY A 39 19.24 5.16 -12.87
C GLY A 39 18.61 5.05 -14.27
N GLU A 40 18.64 3.87 -14.90
CA GLU A 40 18.06 3.65 -16.23
C GLU A 40 16.54 3.81 -16.25
N LYS A 41 16.00 4.24 -17.39
CA LYS A 41 14.55 4.40 -17.54
C LYS A 41 13.83 3.06 -17.36
N TYR A 42 12.75 3.09 -16.60
CA TYR A 42 11.86 1.96 -16.46
C TYR A 42 11.11 1.68 -17.78
N VAL A 43 10.85 0.40 -18.05
CA VAL A 43 9.99 -0.06 -19.13
C VAL A 43 8.62 -0.38 -18.54
N GLU A 44 7.57 0.19 -19.11
CA GLU A 44 6.19 -0.10 -18.74
C GLU A 44 5.73 -1.41 -19.39
N VAL A 45 5.03 -2.24 -18.61
CA VAL A 45 4.48 -3.51 -19.10
C VAL A 45 3.09 -3.26 -19.67
N PRO A 46 2.74 -3.81 -20.85
CA PRO A 46 1.37 -3.74 -21.36
C PRO A 46 0.34 -4.32 -20.36
N PHE A 47 -0.84 -3.71 -20.26
CA PHE A 47 -2.00 -4.17 -19.46
C PHE A 47 -1.87 -4.08 -17.92
N CYS A 48 -0.75 -3.61 -17.38
CA CYS A 48 -0.64 -3.21 -15.98
C CYS A 48 0.29 -2.00 -15.83
N LYS A 49 0.02 -1.10 -14.89
CA LYS A 49 0.91 0.05 -14.61
C LYS A 49 2.24 -0.33 -13.94
N GLN A 50 2.57 -1.62 -13.91
CA GLN A 50 3.83 -2.07 -13.31
C GLN A 50 4.96 -1.83 -14.30
N LYS A 51 5.98 -1.17 -13.80
CA LYS A 51 7.22 -0.86 -14.51
C LYS A 51 8.35 -1.77 -14.05
N TYR A 52 9.29 -2.09 -14.95
CA TYR A 52 10.49 -2.86 -14.63
C TYR A 52 11.75 -2.36 -15.35
N CYS A 53 12.91 -2.52 -14.72
CA CYS A 53 14.19 -2.09 -15.24
C CYS A 53 14.85 -3.25 -15.99
N LYS A 54 15.00 -3.11 -17.31
CA LYS A 54 15.60 -4.14 -18.18
C LYS A 54 17.00 -4.56 -17.72
N LYS A 55 17.89 -3.58 -17.47
CA LYS A 55 19.27 -3.84 -17.02
C LYS A 55 19.35 -4.63 -15.72
N CYS A 56 18.63 -4.17 -14.69
CA CYS A 56 18.57 -4.87 -13.40
C CYS A 56 17.91 -6.25 -13.50
N PHE A 57 16.91 -6.42 -14.38
CA PHE A 57 16.31 -7.73 -14.63
C PHE A 57 17.30 -8.70 -15.28
N SER A 58 18.04 -8.24 -16.30
CA SER A 58 19.11 -9.02 -16.95
C SER A 58 20.19 -9.46 -15.96
N HIS A 59 20.63 -8.56 -15.07
CA HIS A 59 21.55 -8.93 -14.00
C HIS A 59 20.92 -9.94 -13.04
N TYR A 60 19.65 -9.77 -12.65
CA TYR A 60 18.99 -10.69 -11.73
C TYR A 60 18.90 -12.11 -12.29
N ILE A 61 18.55 -12.28 -13.56
CA ILE A 61 18.47 -13.61 -14.20
C ILE A 61 19.85 -14.24 -14.44
N SER A 62 20.92 -13.45 -14.62
CA SER A 62 22.27 -14.02 -14.78
C SER A 62 22.80 -14.68 -13.52
N TYR A 63 22.23 -14.38 -12.35
CA TYR A 63 22.59 -15.00 -11.07
C TYR A 63 21.75 -16.23 -10.73
N LEU A 64 20.74 -16.59 -11.52
CA LEU A 64 19.75 -17.61 -11.15
C LEU A 64 19.50 -18.59 -12.31
N ASP A 65 19.87 -19.86 -12.11
CA ASP A 65 19.67 -20.93 -13.10
C ASP A 65 18.19 -21.22 -13.40
N ASP A 66 17.31 -21.05 -12.40
CA ASP A 66 15.87 -21.22 -12.54
C ASP A 66 15.10 -20.12 -11.79
N PHE A 67 14.98 -18.95 -12.42
CA PHE A 67 14.26 -17.83 -11.83
C PHE A 67 12.73 -18.03 -11.79
N SER A 68 12.20 -18.97 -12.58
CA SER A 68 10.76 -19.30 -12.63
C SER A 68 10.23 -19.87 -11.32
N THR A 69 11.12 -20.50 -10.56
CA THR A 69 10.84 -20.97 -9.20
C THR A 69 10.54 -19.81 -8.23
N TYR A 70 11.01 -18.59 -8.49
CA TYR A 70 10.86 -17.44 -7.59
C TYR A 70 9.85 -16.40 -8.07
N LEU A 71 9.64 -16.30 -9.37
CA LEU A 71 8.85 -15.26 -10.00
C LEU A 71 7.91 -15.84 -11.05
N ASP A 72 6.66 -15.41 -11.02
CA ASP A 72 5.71 -15.62 -12.11
C ASP A 72 5.92 -14.54 -13.18
N VAL A 73 6.99 -14.68 -13.98
CA VAL A 73 7.29 -13.79 -15.10
C VAL A 73 6.70 -14.36 -16.39
N TYR A 74 6.02 -13.51 -17.15
CA TYR A 74 5.60 -13.84 -18.51
C TYR A 74 6.78 -13.73 -19.48
N TYR A 75 7.52 -14.81 -19.63
CA TYR A 75 8.52 -14.98 -20.67
C TYR A 75 8.25 -16.29 -21.41
N THR A 76 8.44 -16.29 -22.73
CA THR A 76 8.64 -17.53 -23.51
C THR A 76 10.11 -17.54 -23.91
N LEU A 77 10.87 -18.46 -23.34
CA LEU A 77 12.23 -18.76 -23.78
C LEU A 77 12.14 -19.79 -24.90
N GLU A 78 12.50 -19.41 -26.12
CA GLU A 78 13.25 -20.29 -27.03
C GLU A 78 14.25 -19.41 -27.81
N PRO A 79 15.57 -19.55 -27.63
CA PRO A 79 16.56 -18.70 -28.30
C PRO A 79 17.22 -19.39 -29.50
N GLN A 80 17.51 -18.63 -30.56
CA GLN A 80 18.67 -18.93 -31.42
C GLN A 80 19.59 -17.73 -31.73
N ASN A 81 19.23 -16.44 -31.63
CA ASN A 81 20.22 -15.34 -31.76
C ASN A 81 19.84 -13.96 -31.14
N ILE A 82 20.87 -13.15 -30.81
CA ILE A 82 20.77 -11.86 -30.09
C ILE A 82 20.17 -10.72 -30.95
N GLN A 83 20.22 -10.80 -32.28
CA GLN A 83 19.65 -9.78 -33.16
C GLN A 83 18.11 -9.87 -33.30
N GLU A 84 17.51 -11.04 -33.05
CA GLU A 84 16.04 -11.26 -33.00
C GLU A 84 15.38 -10.64 -31.75
N TYR A 85 16.18 -10.22 -30.76
CA TYR A 85 15.71 -9.64 -29.49
C TYR A 85 14.90 -8.34 -29.67
N ILE A 86 15.09 -7.65 -30.79
CA ILE A 86 14.36 -6.41 -31.15
C ILE A 86 13.02 -6.74 -31.85
N GLU A 87 12.93 -7.85 -32.59
CA GLU A 87 11.68 -8.30 -33.21
C GLU A 87 10.70 -8.91 -32.19
N ILE A 88 11.23 -9.55 -31.13
CA ILE A 88 10.44 -10.03 -29.97
C ILE A 88 9.61 -8.89 -29.35
N ILE A 89 10.14 -7.66 -29.32
CA ILE A 89 9.46 -6.48 -28.75
C ILE A 89 8.21 -6.08 -29.56
N TRP A 90 8.19 -6.32 -30.88
CA TRP A 90 7.03 -6.03 -31.74
C TRP A 90 6.00 -7.18 -31.77
N ILE A 91 6.43 -8.43 -31.60
CA ILE A 91 5.53 -9.60 -31.49
C ILE A 91 4.62 -9.51 -30.25
N PHE A 92 5.09 -8.89 -29.16
CA PHE A 92 4.27 -8.59 -27.97
C PHE A 92 3.10 -7.63 -28.25
N TYR A 93 3.20 -6.78 -29.26
CA TYR A 93 2.12 -5.87 -29.66
C TYR A 93 0.96 -6.60 -30.39
N ALA A 94 1.17 -7.83 -30.90
CA ALA A 94 0.19 -8.58 -31.70
C ALA A 94 -0.36 -9.88 -31.05
N LEU A 95 0.30 -10.49 -30.06
CA LEU A 95 -0.16 -11.76 -29.43
C LEU A 95 -1.26 -11.60 -28.36
N ASN A 96 -1.94 -10.47 -28.40
CA ASN A 96 -3.13 -10.10 -27.63
C ASN A 96 -4.41 -10.87 -28.07
N LYS A 97 -4.29 -12.09 -28.61
CA LYS A 97 -5.43 -12.93 -29.02
C LYS A 97 -5.63 -14.18 -28.16
N TYR A 98 -4.66 -14.56 -27.32
CA TYR A 98 -4.74 -15.71 -26.40
C TYR A 98 -4.14 -15.38 -25.02
N LEU A 99 -4.62 -14.30 -24.39
CA LEU A 99 -4.47 -14.09 -22.94
C LEU A 99 -4.87 -15.38 -22.21
N GLU A 100 -3.98 -15.86 -21.35
CA GLU A 100 -3.92 -17.23 -20.87
C GLU A 100 -5.26 -17.67 -20.24
N LYS A 101 -5.97 -18.58 -20.92
CA LYS A 101 -7.18 -19.22 -20.39
C LYS A 101 -6.92 -19.98 -19.09
N TYR A 102 -5.65 -20.23 -18.76
CA TYR A 102 -5.19 -21.08 -17.67
C TYR A 102 -4.09 -20.38 -16.86
N CYS A 103 -4.03 -20.66 -15.57
CA CYS A 103 -2.96 -20.21 -14.68
C CYS A 103 -1.66 -20.96 -15.00
N LYS A 104 -0.51 -20.28 -15.13
CA LYS A 104 0.79 -20.95 -15.35
C LYS A 104 1.20 -21.89 -14.23
N LEU A 105 0.93 -21.49 -13.00
CA LEU A 105 1.39 -22.16 -11.77
C LEU A 105 0.61 -23.44 -11.46
N CYS A 106 -0.69 -23.49 -11.79
CA CYS A 106 -1.54 -24.65 -11.48
C CYS A 106 -2.33 -25.22 -12.66
N LYS A 107 -2.22 -24.61 -13.86
CA LYS A 107 -2.90 -24.99 -15.10
C LYS A 107 -4.43 -24.97 -15.04
N LYS A 108 -5.04 -24.42 -13.98
CA LYS A 108 -6.50 -24.24 -13.85
C LYS A 108 -6.99 -23.10 -14.72
N SER A 109 -8.20 -23.25 -15.27
CA SER A 109 -8.78 -22.20 -16.11
C SER A 109 -9.13 -20.95 -15.29
N LEU A 110 -8.72 -19.77 -15.76
CA LEU A 110 -8.98 -18.48 -15.12
C LEU A 110 -10.36 -17.95 -15.53
N TYR A 111 -10.59 -17.67 -16.82
CA TYR A 111 -11.84 -17.10 -17.31
C TYR A 111 -12.27 -17.69 -18.65
N GLN A 112 -13.60 -17.88 -18.82
CA GLN A 112 -14.22 -18.43 -20.03
C GLN A 112 -15.46 -17.63 -20.49
N GLY A 113 -15.71 -16.45 -19.93
CA GLY A 113 -16.85 -15.60 -20.33
C GLY A 113 -16.49 -14.62 -21.46
N THR A 114 -17.38 -13.67 -21.72
CA THR A 114 -17.30 -12.72 -22.85
C THR A 114 -17.03 -11.26 -22.44
N ASP A 115 -16.91 -10.97 -21.14
CA ASP A 115 -16.63 -9.62 -20.64
C ASP A 115 -15.23 -9.18 -21.08
N THR A 116 -15.17 -8.18 -21.96
CA THR A 116 -13.92 -7.69 -22.55
C THR A 116 -12.97 -7.08 -21.52
N PHE A 117 -13.49 -6.34 -20.55
CA PHE A 117 -12.67 -5.74 -19.48
C PHE A 117 -11.98 -6.84 -18.66
N VAL A 118 -12.74 -7.88 -18.31
CA VAL A 118 -12.18 -9.04 -17.63
C VAL A 118 -11.21 -9.77 -18.55
N ILE A 119 -11.54 -10.04 -19.81
CA ILE A 119 -10.67 -10.74 -20.77
C ILE A 119 -9.28 -10.09 -20.85
N TYR A 120 -9.22 -8.77 -21.03
CA TYR A 120 -7.97 -8.02 -21.18
C TYR A 120 -7.31 -7.62 -19.84
N GLY A 121 -8.00 -7.79 -18.72
CA GLY A 121 -7.47 -7.48 -17.39
C GLY A 121 -6.40 -8.48 -16.93
N PHE A 122 -5.41 -7.96 -16.19
CA PHE A 122 -4.42 -8.74 -15.44
C PHE A 122 -5.11 -9.53 -14.30
N LYS A 123 -5.08 -10.86 -14.38
CA LYS A 123 -5.76 -11.77 -13.45
C LYS A 123 -4.76 -12.57 -12.64
N LEU A 124 -5.05 -12.77 -11.36
CA LEU A 124 -4.34 -13.71 -10.50
C LEU A 124 -5.24 -14.90 -10.15
N CYS A 125 -4.70 -16.11 -10.21
CA CYS A 125 -5.39 -17.33 -9.76
C CYS A 125 -5.53 -17.34 -8.25
N SER A 126 -6.75 -17.48 -7.73
CA SER A 126 -7.01 -17.48 -6.28
C SER A 126 -6.32 -18.62 -5.53
N ASP A 127 -6.11 -19.77 -6.18
CA ASP A 127 -5.39 -20.90 -5.56
C ASP A 127 -3.88 -20.65 -5.43
N CYS A 128 -3.30 -19.88 -6.35
CA CYS A 128 -1.86 -19.62 -6.42
C CYS A 128 -1.47 -18.29 -5.76
N TYR A 129 -2.42 -17.39 -5.60
CA TYR A 129 -2.27 -16.06 -5.02
C TYR A 129 -3.32 -15.90 -3.93
N GLN A 130 -2.91 -16.17 -2.69
CA GLN A 130 -3.80 -16.19 -1.54
C GLN A 130 -3.69 -14.88 -0.77
N ILE A 131 -4.81 -14.17 -0.68
CA ILE A 131 -4.95 -13.00 0.17
C ILE A 131 -5.32 -13.48 1.58
N SER A 132 -4.72 -12.90 2.61
CA SER A 132 -5.18 -13.08 3.98
C SER A 132 -5.17 -11.78 4.76
N SER A 133 -5.87 -11.79 5.90
CA SER A 133 -5.78 -10.75 6.89
C SER A 133 -5.33 -11.32 8.24
N GLY A 134 -4.97 -10.44 9.16
CA GLY A 134 -4.68 -10.79 10.54
C GLY A 134 -4.63 -9.56 11.42
N TRP A 135 -4.02 -9.74 12.58
CA TRP A 135 -3.82 -8.70 13.57
C TRP A 135 -2.35 -8.68 14.00
N ILE A 136 -1.80 -7.49 14.20
CA ILE A 136 -0.46 -7.29 14.76
C ILE A 136 -0.53 -6.29 15.90
N LYS A 137 0.49 -6.26 16.75
CA LYS A 137 0.53 -5.35 17.90
C LYS A 137 0.94 -3.94 17.46
N SER A 138 0.20 -2.93 17.88
CA SER A 138 0.62 -1.54 17.70
C SER A 138 1.77 -1.22 18.65
N SER A 139 2.85 -0.63 18.13
CA SER A 139 3.99 -0.18 18.94
C SER A 139 3.67 1.05 19.80
N LEU A 140 2.52 1.70 19.57
CA LEU A 140 2.14 2.94 20.25
C LEU A 140 1.16 2.69 21.39
N THR A 141 0.17 1.81 21.18
CA THR A 141 -0.89 1.55 22.17
C THR A 141 -0.85 0.14 22.73
N ASN A 142 0.02 -0.74 22.22
CA ASN A 142 0.04 -2.18 22.51
C ASN A 142 -1.25 -2.94 22.15
N LYS A 143 -2.23 -2.30 21.52
CA LYS A 143 -3.49 -2.92 21.08
C LYS A 143 -3.31 -3.63 19.72
N PRO A 144 -4.15 -4.65 19.42
CA PRO A 144 -4.16 -5.27 18.10
C PRO A 144 -4.63 -4.26 17.04
N ILE A 145 -3.91 -4.21 15.93
CA ILE A 145 -4.26 -3.43 14.73
C ILE A 145 -4.34 -4.35 13.50
N PRO A 146 -5.20 -4.03 12.52
CA PRO A 146 -5.39 -4.86 11.34
C PRO A 146 -4.16 -4.89 10.42
N ILE A 147 -3.94 -6.05 9.79
CA ILE A 147 -2.99 -6.21 8.69
C ILE A 147 -3.62 -7.05 7.57
N ILE A 148 -3.35 -6.69 6.33
CA ILE A 148 -3.68 -7.47 5.12
C ILE A 148 -2.39 -7.87 4.43
N TYR A 149 -2.35 -9.11 3.95
CA TYR A 149 -1.24 -9.69 3.21
C TYR A 149 -1.68 -9.88 1.75
N LEU A 150 -1.13 -9.05 0.86
CA LEU A 150 -1.36 -9.13 -0.57
C LEU A 150 -0.27 -9.98 -1.23
N PRO A 151 -0.63 -10.99 -2.04
CA PRO A 151 0.32 -11.85 -2.72
C PRO A 151 0.97 -11.20 -3.96
N TRP A 152 0.92 -9.87 -4.08
CA TRP A 152 1.55 -9.11 -5.17
C TRP A 152 2.20 -7.81 -4.69
N TRP A 153 3.00 -7.22 -5.58
CA TRP A 153 3.68 -5.95 -5.38
C TRP A 153 2.74 -4.78 -5.62
N TYR A 154 2.33 -4.09 -4.56
CA TYR A 154 1.30 -3.05 -4.62
C TYR A 154 1.95 -1.68 -4.84
N ASN A 155 2.14 -1.29 -6.11
CA ASN A 155 2.93 -0.12 -6.53
C ASN A 155 2.13 1.20 -6.63
N ILE A 156 0.87 1.25 -6.19
CA ILE A 156 0.02 2.45 -6.29
C ILE A 156 0.65 3.64 -5.54
N SER A 157 0.61 4.82 -6.17
CA SER A 157 1.28 6.04 -5.67
C SER A 157 0.44 6.91 -4.73
N HIS A 158 -0.85 6.64 -4.64
CA HIS A 158 -1.81 7.39 -3.84
C HIS A 158 -2.59 6.46 -2.89
N CYS A 159 -3.14 7.03 -1.83
CA CYS A 159 -3.98 6.29 -0.89
C CYS A 159 -5.37 6.12 -1.49
N GLU A 160 -5.78 4.88 -1.76
CA GLU A 160 -7.13 4.60 -2.28
C GLU A 160 -8.26 5.02 -1.31
N SER A 161 -7.97 5.18 -0.01
CA SER A 161 -8.97 5.62 0.98
C SER A 161 -9.22 7.13 1.00
N CYS A 162 -8.18 7.95 0.88
CA CYS A 162 -8.32 9.42 0.98
C CYS A 162 -7.80 10.17 -0.25
N GLY A 163 -7.37 9.48 -1.31
CA GLY A 163 -6.80 10.04 -2.54
C GLY A 163 -5.45 10.75 -2.40
N SER A 164 -4.94 10.96 -1.18
CA SER A 164 -3.69 11.68 -0.94
C SER A 164 -2.48 10.90 -1.47
N LYS A 165 -1.46 11.61 -1.97
CA LYS A 165 -0.17 11.02 -2.37
C LYS A 165 0.46 10.28 -1.18
N LEU A 166 1.00 9.08 -1.44
CA LEU A 166 1.72 8.30 -0.42
C LEU A 166 3.12 8.87 -0.21
N THR A 167 3.58 8.86 1.04
CA THR A 167 4.95 9.25 1.41
C THR A 167 5.82 8.00 1.45
N PHE A 168 6.93 8.01 0.73
CA PHE A 168 7.88 6.90 0.66
C PHE A 168 9.01 7.11 1.66
N THR A 169 9.41 6.05 2.35
CA THR A 169 10.50 6.07 3.34
C THR A 169 11.66 5.18 2.94
N SER A 170 11.42 4.29 1.98
CA SER A 170 12.42 3.49 1.28
C SER A 170 11.83 2.97 -0.03
N GLU A 171 12.63 2.24 -0.82
CA GLU A 171 12.21 1.61 -2.06
C GLU A 171 11.15 0.52 -1.87
N CYS A 172 10.84 0.09 -0.64
CA CYS A 172 9.81 -0.92 -0.35
C CYS A 172 8.86 -0.50 0.78
N GLN A 173 8.88 0.76 1.21
CA GLN A 173 8.01 1.26 2.28
C GLN A 173 7.39 2.59 1.91
N LYS A 174 6.07 2.68 2.10
CA LYS A 174 5.31 3.91 1.93
C LYS A 174 4.15 3.95 2.89
N TYR A 175 3.64 5.14 3.17
CA TYR A 175 2.53 5.32 4.10
C TYR A 175 1.63 6.50 3.73
N CYS A 176 0.41 6.46 4.24
CA CYS A 176 -0.52 7.57 4.21
C CYS A 176 -0.63 8.16 5.62
N THR A 177 -0.22 9.42 5.80
CA THR A 177 -0.33 10.12 7.10
C THR A 177 -1.77 10.35 7.51
N ASN A 178 -2.65 10.66 6.55
CA ASN A 178 -4.06 10.98 6.80
C ASN A 178 -4.82 9.76 7.29
N CYS A 179 -4.66 8.64 6.60
CA CYS A 179 -5.30 7.40 6.95
C CYS A 179 -4.49 6.55 7.93
N LEU A 180 -3.26 6.89 8.32
CA LEU A 180 -2.37 6.01 9.11
C LEU A 180 -2.28 4.59 8.53
N ILE A 181 -2.14 4.46 7.20
CA ILE A 181 -1.96 3.18 6.53
C ILE A 181 -0.50 3.04 6.12
N ILE A 182 0.13 1.92 6.44
CA ILE A 182 1.52 1.62 6.10
C ILE A 182 1.55 0.45 5.12
N PHE A 183 2.34 0.57 4.06
CA PHE A 183 2.54 -0.44 3.03
C PHE A 183 4.01 -0.86 3.03
N ILE A 184 4.24 -2.17 3.11
CA ILE A 184 5.59 -2.74 3.20
C ILE A 184 5.71 -3.88 2.20
N GLY A 185 6.58 -3.71 1.22
CA GLY A 185 6.92 -4.72 0.23
C GLY A 185 8.04 -5.64 0.71
N CYS A 186 7.94 -6.94 0.44
CA CYS A 186 9.05 -7.87 0.60
C CYS A 186 9.81 -8.05 -0.73
N ARG A 187 11.03 -7.52 -0.80
CA ARG A 187 11.91 -7.60 -1.99
C ARG A 187 12.32 -9.02 -2.40
N TYR A 188 12.10 -10.03 -1.56
CA TYR A 188 12.41 -11.42 -1.90
C TYR A 188 11.19 -12.22 -2.38
N CYS A 189 9.99 -11.71 -2.15
CA CYS A 189 8.74 -12.44 -2.42
C CYS A 189 7.78 -11.66 -3.32
N LEU A 190 8.03 -10.37 -3.55
CA LEU A 190 7.12 -9.43 -4.21
C LEU A 190 5.69 -9.47 -3.64
N ILE A 191 5.58 -9.58 -2.32
CA ILE A 191 4.30 -9.47 -1.61
C ILE A 191 4.25 -8.14 -0.84
N THR A 192 3.05 -7.67 -0.53
CA THR A 192 2.85 -6.42 0.22
C THR A 192 2.03 -6.66 1.48
N ASN A 193 2.54 -6.17 2.60
CA ASN A 193 1.79 -6.05 3.85
C ASN A 193 1.15 -4.66 3.91
N ILE A 194 -0.16 -4.58 4.14
CA ILE A 194 -0.89 -3.33 4.37
C ILE A 194 -1.33 -3.31 5.84
N ILE A 195 -0.92 -2.30 6.58
CA ILE A 195 -1.13 -2.19 8.02
C ILE A 195 -1.98 -0.96 8.30
N PHE A 196 -3.04 -1.14 9.10
CA PHE A 196 -3.98 -0.08 9.44
C PHE A 196 -3.70 0.41 10.86
N GLY A 197 -2.75 1.32 10.97
CA GLY A 197 -2.27 1.85 12.24
C GLY A 197 -0.75 1.88 12.32
N PHE A 198 -0.24 2.11 13.54
CA PHE A 198 1.19 2.29 13.77
C PHE A 198 1.86 1.05 14.37
N THR A 199 2.93 0.61 13.73
CA THR A 199 3.89 -0.40 14.22
C THR A 199 5.30 -0.07 13.73
N ASN A 200 6.31 -0.48 14.48
CA ASN A 200 7.73 -0.28 14.17
C ASN A 200 8.36 -1.45 13.39
N GLN A 201 7.63 -2.55 13.23
CA GLN A 201 8.10 -3.70 12.45
C GLN A 201 6.95 -4.46 11.81
N SER A 202 7.24 -5.13 10.70
CA SER A 202 6.37 -6.11 10.06
C SER A 202 7.17 -7.32 9.62
N GLN A 203 6.51 -8.46 9.51
CA GLN A 203 7.11 -9.70 9.05
C GLN A 203 6.48 -10.14 7.74
N CYS A 204 7.30 -10.47 6.75
CA CYS A 204 6.84 -11.06 5.50
C CYS A 204 6.15 -12.41 5.79
N LYS A 205 4.89 -12.55 5.36
CA LYS A 205 4.11 -13.76 5.64
C LYS A 205 4.72 -15.02 5.03
N LYS A 206 5.35 -14.88 3.85
CA LYS A 206 6.02 -15.95 3.11
C LYS A 206 7.40 -16.31 3.68
N CYS A 207 8.37 -15.39 3.56
CA CYS A 207 9.77 -15.70 3.90
C CYS A 207 10.17 -15.38 5.34
N LYS A 208 9.24 -14.91 6.18
CA LYS A 208 9.44 -14.61 7.61
C LYS A 208 10.52 -13.55 7.92
N ARG A 209 11.11 -12.90 6.92
CA ARG A 209 12.02 -11.75 7.10
C ARG A 209 11.26 -10.60 7.77
N VAL A 210 11.91 -9.98 8.74
CA VAL A 210 11.39 -8.81 9.48
C VAL A 210 11.91 -7.54 8.81
N SER A 211 11.02 -6.57 8.65
CA SER A 211 11.34 -5.23 8.16
C SER A 211 11.04 -4.23 9.25
N SER A 212 12.01 -3.39 9.59
CA SER A 212 11.80 -2.21 10.44
C SER A 212 10.98 -1.18 9.66
N ILE A 213 10.11 -0.47 10.37
CA ILE A 213 9.24 0.54 9.80
C ILE A 213 9.71 1.89 10.31
N THR A 214 10.18 2.72 9.39
CA THR A 214 10.56 4.10 9.67
C THR A 214 9.47 4.99 9.10
N VAL A 215 8.54 5.42 9.94
CA VAL A 215 7.52 6.43 9.58
C VAL A 215 7.84 7.67 10.38
N ASP A 216 7.85 8.84 9.74
CA ASP A 216 8.07 10.09 10.45
C ASP A 216 6.88 10.38 11.38
N ILE A 217 7.06 10.04 12.65
CA ILE A 217 6.06 10.21 13.69
C ILE A 217 5.99 11.68 14.15
N ALA A 218 6.96 12.54 13.81
CA ALA A 218 6.94 13.94 14.24
C ALA A 218 5.70 14.69 13.72
N ASN A 219 5.20 14.30 12.55
CA ASN A 219 3.96 14.82 11.98
C ASN A 219 2.67 14.20 12.57
N ILE A 220 2.82 13.14 13.37
CA ILE A 220 1.71 12.39 13.99
C ILE A 220 1.62 12.68 15.50
N LYS A 221 2.74 12.95 16.16
CA LYS A 221 2.84 13.23 17.59
C LYS A 221 2.95 14.73 17.85
N SER A 222 2.08 15.21 18.72
CA SER A 222 2.14 16.53 19.31
C SER A 222 3.20 16.68 20.41
N GLY A 223 3.75 15.56 20.90
CA GLY A 223 4.60 15.52 22.08
C GLY A 223 3.81 15.48 23.39
N ASN A 224 2.48 15.56 23.35
CA ASN A 224 1.59 15.36 24.49
C ASN A 224 0.93 13.97 24.40
N SER A 225 1.24 13.09 25.34
CA SER A 225 0.79 11.69 25.32
C SER A 225 -0.74 11.52 25.34
N TYR A 226 -1.48 12.42 25.99
CA TYR A 226 -2.95 12.38 26.01
C TYR A 226 -3.54 12.81 24.68
N LEU A 227 -2.99 13.87 24.07
CA LEU A 227 -3.43 14.35 22.76
C LEU A 227 -3.08 13.34 21.66
N ASP A 228 -1.90 12.72 21.76
CA ASP A 228 -1.48 11.67 20.84
C ASP A 228 -2.40 10.45 20.95
N ASP A 229 -2.73 9.99 22.17
CA ASP A 229 -3.71 8.90 22.38
C ASP A 229 -5.11 9.25 21.83
N PHE A 230 -5.53 10.51 21.98
CA PHE A 230 -6.80 11.01 21.44
C PHE A 230 -6.81 11.04 19.90
N LEU A 231 -5.78 11.62 19.27
CA LEU A 231 -5.64 11.67 17.82
C LEU A 231 -5.58 10.27 17.22
N LEU A 232 -4.87 9.34 17.88
CA LEU A 232 -4.86 7.94 17.48
C LEU A 232 -6.25 7.32 17.61
N LYS A 233 -6.98 7.54 18.71
CA LYS A 233 -8.34 7.01 18.85
C LYS A 233 -9.28 7.52 17.75
N ILE A 234 -9.20 8.79 17.38
CA ILE A 234 -9.99 9.35 16.28
C ILE A 234 -9.63 8.68 14.96
N ARG A 235 -8.33 8.62 14.63
CA ARG A 235 -7.85 8.04 13.36
C ARG A 235 -8.02 6.52 13.30
N VAL A 236 -7.93 5.83 14.44
CA VAL A 236 -8.14 4.38 14.57
C VAL A 236 -9.62 4.04 14.57
N ASN A 237 -10.53 4.92 14.99
CA ASN A 237 -11.97 4.66 14.82
C ASN A 237 -12.41 4.64 13.34
N ILE A 238 -11.68 5.31 12.44
CA ILE A 238 -11.84 5.13 10.99
C ILE A 238 -11.51 3.66 10.60
N HIS A 239 -10.51 3.07 11.25
CA HIS A 239 -10.08 1.68 11.05
C HIS A 239 -10.89 0.64 11.83
N ASN A 240 -11.49 0.99 12.96
CA ASN A 240 -12.42 0.09 13.66
C ASN A 240 -13.73 -0.11 12.87
N ASN A 241 -13.99 0.74 11.89
CA ASN A 241 -15.01 0.54 10.86
C ASN A 241 -14.50 -0.20 9.61
N LEU A 242 -13.21 -0.56 9.53
CA LEU A 242 -12.77 -1.59 8.59
C LEU A 242 -13.43 -2.87 9.04
N LYS A 243 -14.52 -3.23 8.37
CA LYS A 243 -15.14 -4.52 8.51
C LYS A 243 -14.20 -5.57 7.93
N ILE A 244 -13.09 -5.88 8.61
CA ILE A 244 -12.16 -6.96 8.24
C ILE A 244 -12.92 -8.27 8.12
N ALA A 245 -13.95 -8.45 8.95
CA ALA A 245 -14.92 -9.52 8.78
C ALA A 245 -15.57 -9.49 7.39
N GLU A 246 -16.10 -8.35 6.93
CA GLU A 246 -16.66 -8.21 5.58
C GLU A 246 -15.61 -8.33 4.47
N PHE A 247 -14.40 -7.79 4.66
CA PHE A 247 -13.30 -7.98 3.73
C PHE A 247 -12.99 -9.47 3.59
N ASN A 248 -12.88 -10.20 4.71
CA ASN A 248 -12.66 -11.65 4.70
C ASN A 248 -13.82 -12.40 4.06
N GLU A 249 -15.07 -12.00 4.28
CA GLU A 249 -16.23 -12.55 3.57
C GLU A 249 -16.18 -12.27 2.06
N LYS A 250 -15.71 -11.09 1.63
CA LYS A 250 -15.48 -10.78 0.21
C LYS A 250 -14.36 -11.65 -0.37
N ILE A 251 -13.24 -11.81 0.35
CA ILE A 251 -12.12 -12.67 -0.08
C ILE A 251 -12.57 -14.13 -0.21
N LYS A 252 -13.37 -14.64 0.73
CA LYS A 252 -13.94 -16.01 0.66
C LYS A 252 -14.83 -16.22 -0.57
N LYS A 253 -15.46 -15.15 -1.07
CA LYS A 253 -16.33 -15.17 -2.26
C LYS A 253 -15.55 -15.01 -3.57
N ILE A 254 -14.24 -14.78 -3.53
CA ILE A 254 -13.42 -14.76 -4.74
C ILE A 254 -13.54 -16.12 -5.41
N GLY A 255 -13.88 -16.11 -6.71
CA GLY A 255 -13.97 -17.31 -7.52
C GLY A 255 -12.58 -17.88 -7.85
N LYS A 256 -12.42 -18.38 -9.08
CA LYS A 256 -11.16 -19.00 -9.55
C LYS A 256 -10.01 -18.00 -9.73
N TYR A 257 -10.33 -16.72 -9.84
CA TYR A 257 -9.38 -15.65 -10.09
C TYR A 257 -9.92 -14.32 -9.55
N PHE A 258 -9.05 -13.33 -9.46
CA PHE A 258 -9.40 -11.94 -9.18
C PHE A 258 -8.53 -10.98 -9.98
N LEU A 259 -9.02 -9.76 -10.17
CA LEU A 259 -8.23 -8.64 -10.70
C LEU A 259 -7.62 -7.90 -9.50
N PRO A 260 -6.29 -7.73 -9.40
CA PRO A 260 -5.69 -6.99 -8.27
C PRO A 260 -6.26 -5.59 -8.08
N MET A 261 -6.57 -4.88 -9.18
CA MET A 261 -7.19 -3.56 -9.13
C MET A 261 -8.57 -3.57 -8.47
N SER A 262 -9.40 -4.61 -8.67
CA SER A 262 -10.72 -4.70 -8.03
C SER A 262 -10.64 -5.07 -6.55
N ILE A 263 -9.53 -5.66 -6.11
CA ILE A 263 -9.29 -5.94 -4.69
C ILE A 263 -8.88 -4.66 -3.96
N GLY A 264 -8.03 -3.82 -4.56
CA GLY A 264 -7.64 -2.52 -3.98
C GLY A 264 -8.87 -1.69 -3.58
N SER A 265 -9.79 -1.48 -4.53
CA SER A 265 -11.07 -0.81 -4.30
C SER A 265 -12.03 -1.54 -3.36
N SER A 266 -11.77 -2.79 -3.00
CA SER A 266 -12.57 -3.57 -2.05
C SER A 266 -12.02 -3.55 -0.63
N ILE A 267 -10.71 -3.29 -0.46
CA ILE A 267 -10.04 -3.11 0.84
C ILE A 267 -10.57 -1.85 1.52
N TYR A 268 -10.69 -0.79 0.74
CA TYR A 268 -11.24 0.48 1.17
C TYR A 268 -12.67 0.52 0.68
N GLN A 269 -13.66 0.56 1.57
CA GLN A 269 -14.97 1.01 1.13
C GLN A 269 -14.74 2.43 0.60
N THR A 270 -14.93 2.66 -0.70
CA THR A 270 -15.34 3.98 -1.15
C THR A 270 -16.55 4.28 -0.29
N VAL A 271 -16.38 5.16 0.70
CA VAL A 271 -17.50 5.65 1.47
C VAL A 271 -18.24 6.58 0.51
N GLU A 272 -18.95 6.00 -0.46
CA GLU A 272 -19.95 6.71 -1.23
C GLU A 272 -20.92 7.30 -0.21
N GLY A 273 -20.88 8.63 -0.07
CA GLY A 273 -21.87 9.36 0.71
C GLY A 273 -21.53 9.68 2.17
N GLN A 274 -20.27 9.61 2.61
CA GLN A 274 -19.88 10.39 3.79
C GLN A 274 -18.71 11.31 3.49
N SER A 275 -19.06 12.53 3.12
CA SER A 275 -18.35 13.76 3.50
C SER A 275 -18.29 13.93 5.03
N LYS A 276 -18.01 12.88 5.81
CA LYS A 276 -17.81 13.03 7.26
C LYS A 276 -16.43 13.58 7.48
N SER A 277 -16.38 14.91 7.53
CA SER A 277 -15.39 15.73 8.23
C SER A 277 -14.43 14.89 9.05
N SER A 278 -13.26 14.58 8.47
CA SER A 278 -12.17 13.98 9.22
C SER A 278 -11.46 15.13 9.94
N MET A 279 -11.43 15.09 11.26
CA MET A 279 -10.56 15.99 12.01
C MET A 279 -9.13 15.73 11.57
N GLU A 280 -8.54 16.71 10.89
CA GLU A 280 -7.16 16.68 10.46
C GLU A 280 -6.27 17.27 11.56
N TRP A 281 -5.13 16.62 11.82
CA TRP A 281 -4.07 17.25 12.64
C TRP A 281 -3.17 18.05 11.71
N ILE A 282 -3.06 19.35 11.97
CA ILE A 282 -2.26 20.27 11.18
C ILE A 282 -1.13 20.80 12.08
N PRO A 283 0.15 20.56 11.75
CA PRO A 283 1.26 21.13 12.50
C PRO A 283 1.18 22.66 12.54
N TYR A 284 1.48 23.28 13.69
CA TYR A 284 1.41 24.74 13.82
C TYR A 284 2.31 25.48 12.81
N SER A 285 3.41 24.86 12.39
CA SER A 285 4.32 25.37 11.35
C SER A 285 3.68 25.54 9.96
N GLN A 286 2.51 24.94 9.71
CA GLN A 286 1.75 25.10 8.47
C GLN A 286 0.95 26.40 8.42
N PHE A 287 0.92 27.17 9.51
CA PHE A 287 0.23 28.44 9.58
C PHE A 287 1.22 29.60 9.53
N THR A 288 0.90 30.58 8.69
CA THR A 288 1.66 31.83 8.52
C THR A 288 0.73 33.02 8.65
N ASN A 289 1.27 34.24 8.68
CA ASN A 289 0.50 35.49 8.78
C ASN A 289 -0.51 35.48 9.95
N ILE A 290 -0.11 34.93 11.09
CA ILE A 290 -0.98 34.75 12.26
C ILE A 290 -1.19 36.11 12.92
N LYS A 291 -2.42 36.62 12.85
CA LYS A 291 -2.83 37.92 13.41
C LYS A 291 -3.98 37.73 14.38
N GLU A 292 -3.85 38.28 15.58
CA GLU A 292 -4.95 38.28 16.54
C GLU A 292 -6.10 39.17 16.05
N ILE A 293 -7.34 38.66 16.16
CA ILE A 293 -8.55 39.38 15.74
C ILE A 293 -9.56 39.58 16.87
N GLY A 294 -9.33 38.96 18.04
CA GLY A 294 -10.13 39.21 19.23
C GLY A 294 -9.86 38.22 20.35
N GLU A 295 -10.16 38.64 21.58
CA GLU A 295 -10.09 37.82 22.78
C GLU A 295 -11.45 37.81 23.48
N GLY A 296 -11.86 36.65 23.98
CA GLY A 296 -13.05 36.49 24.80
C GLY A 296 -12.77 35.72 26.10
N GLY A 297 -13.84 35.39 26.83
CA GLY A 297 -13.71 34.63 28.09
C GLY A 297 -13.07 33.25 27.93
N PHE A 298 -13.24 32.60 26.78
CA PHE A 298 -12.84 31.20 26.57
C PHE A 298 -11.58 31.01 25.70
N GLY A 299 -10.97 32.08 25.19
CA GLY A 299 -9.84 31.95 24.27
C GLY A 299 -9.50 33.22 23.50
N ILE A 300 -8.42 33.14 22.74
CA ILE A 300 -7.95 34.15 21.80
C ILE A 300 -8.17 33.62 20.38
N ILE A 301 -8.67 34.47 19.49
CA ILE A 301 -8.95 34.16 18.09
C ILE A 301 -7.88 34.83 17.22
N TYR A 302 -7.29 34.04 16.34
CA TYR A 302 -6.34 34.49 15.34
C TYR A 302 -6.89 34.21 13.94
N GLN A 303 -6.62 35.10 13.01
CA GLN A 303 -6.66 34.83 11.58
C GLN A 303 -5.28 34.34 11.15
N ALA A 304 -5.19 33.33 10.30
CA ALA A 304 -3.93 32.83 9.76
C ALA A 304 -4.10 32.35 8.32
N THR A 305 -3.00 32.24 7.59
CA THR A 305 -2.94 31.55 6.31
C THR A 305 -2.47 30.12 6.54
N TRP A 306 -3.30 29.13 6.20
CA TRP A 306 -2.90 27.72 6.15
C TRP A 306 -2.27 27.44 4.79
N LEU A 307 -0.98 27.10 4.77
CA LEU A 307 -0.22 26.92 3.53
C LEU A 307 -0.70 25.74 2.68
N ASP A 308 -0.95 24.60 3.33
CA ASP A 308 -1.30 23.34 2.64
C ASP A 308 -2.78 23.22 2.28
N GLY A 309 -3.66 24.03 2.89
CA GLY A 309 -5.09 24.02 2.64
C GLY A 309 -5.81 22.69 2.98
N PRO A 310 -7.15 22.69 2.93
CA PRO A 310 -7.95 21.50 3.21
C PRO A 310 -7.80 20.44 2.11
N ILE A 311 -8.04 19.19 2.47
CA ILE A 311 -8.15 18.10 1.49
C ILE A 311 -9.57 18.06 0.95
N ASN A 312 -9.72 18.18 -0.37
CA ASN A 312 -11.00 18.02 -1.05
C ASN A 312 -10.86 16.97 -2.17
N TYR A 313 -11.74 15.95 -2.17
CA TYR A 313 -11.67 14.79 -3.07
C TYR A 313 -10.26 14.17 -3.21
N GLY A 314 -9.54 14.14 -2.09
CA GLY A 314 -8.18 13.60 -2.00
C GLY A 314 -7.07 14.43 -2.60
N ARG A 315 -7.35 15.67 -2.99
CA ARG A 315 -6.35 16.66 -3.39
C ARG A 315 -6.27 17.76 -2.34
N ARG A 316 -5.05 18.14 -1.95
CA ARG A 316 -4.82 19.36 -1.18
C ARG A 316 -5.26 20.56 -2.02
N MET A 317 -6.07 21.42 -1.42
CA MET A 317 -6.43 22.71 -2.02
C MET A 317 -5.25 23.68 -1.91
N ARG A 318 -5.40 24.87 -2.51
CA ARG A 318 -4.43 25.95 -2.33
C ARG A 318 -4.54 26.51 -0.90
N SER A 319 -3.54 27.32 -0.53
CA SER A 319 -3.53 28.03 0.74
C SER A 319 -4.85 28.76 1.01
N GLU A 320 -5.36 28.66 2.23
CA GLU A 320 -6.64 29.25 2.63
C GLU A 320 -6.48 30.10 3.89
N ILE A 321 -7.32 31.13 4.03
CA ILE A 321 -7.41 31.91 5.26
C ILE A 321 -8.28 31.13 6.25
N VAL A 322 -7.73 30.87 7.43
CA VAL A 322 -8.39 30.11 8.49
C VAL A 322 -8.47 30.91 9.78
N ILE A 323 -9.39 30.50 10.65
CA ILE A 323 -9.51 31.01 12.01
C ILE A 323 -8.91 29.99 12.98
N LEU A 324 -7.89 30.41 13.73
CA LEU A 324 -7.30 29.63 14.80
C LEU A 324 -7.83 30.10 16.15
N LYS A 325 -8.38 29.19 16.95
CA LYS A 325 -8.81 29.49 18.32
C LYS A 325 -7.83 28.89 19.31
N ARG A 326 -7.15 29.74 20.09
CA ARG A 326 -6.30 29.34 21.21
C ARG A 326 -7.12 29.39 22.50
N PHE A 327 -7.40 28.23 23.10
CA PHE A 327 -8.09 28.17 24.38
C PHE A 327 -7.21 28.66 25.55
N LYS A 328 -7.81 29.38 26.50
CA LYS A 328 -7.14 29.73 27.77
C LYS A 328 -6.89 28.43 28.56
N ASN A 329 -5.77 28.30 29.26
CA ASN A 329 -5.30 27.09 29.97
C ASN A 329 -4.87 25.89 29.09
N SER A 330 -4.64 26.06 27.79
CA SER A 330 -4.17 25.00 26.88
C SER A 330 -2.73 24.50 27.12
N LYS A 331 -1.99 25.11 28.05
CA LYS A 331 -0.61 24.70 28.38
C LYS A 331 -0.54 23.29 28.98
N VAL A 332 -1.62 22.80 29.61
CA VAL A 332 -1.69 21.45 30.17
C VAL A 332 -2.94 20.76 29.63
N ILE A 333 -2.81 20.15 28.46
CA ILE A 333 -3.85 19.28 27.91
C ILE A 333 -3.88 18.01 28.76
N SER A 334 -5.00 17.81 29.47
CA SER A 334 -5.24 16.63 30.32
C SER A 334 -6.44 15.82 29.77
N LYS A 335 -6.65 14.61 30.32
CA LYS A 335 -7.79 13.75 29.95
C LYS A 335 -9.17 14.43 30.09
N TYR A 336 -9.27 15.50 30.89
CA TYR A 336 -10.51 16.24 31.12
C TYR A 336 -10.79 17.30 30.06
N PHE A 337 -9.80 17.64 29.21
CA PHE A 337 -9.98 18.63 28.15
C PHE A 337 -10.84 18.11 26.98
N PHE A 338 -10.86 16.79 26.77
CA PHE A 338 -11.55 16.13 25.66
C PHE A 338 -12.78 15.32 26.09
N LYS A 339 -13.26 15.52 27.33
CA LYS A 339 -14.32 14.72 27.94
C LYS A 339 -15.70 15.34 27.74
#